data_AF-A0A4Y3N9V7-F1
#
_entry.id   AF-A0A4Y3N9V7-F1
#
_cell.length_a   1.000
_cell.length_b   1.000
_cell.length_c   1.000
_cell.angle_alpha   90.00
_cell.angle_beta   90.00
_cell.angle_gamma   90.00
#
_symmetry.space_group_name_H-M   'P 1'
#
loop_
_entity.id
_entity.type
_entity.pdbx_description
1 polymer ?
#
loop_
_entity_poly.entity_id
_entity_poly.type
_entity_poly.pdbx_seq_one_letter_code
_entity_poly.pdbx_strand_id
1 'polypeptide(L)'
;MEELLKVAAANGVTGSIGDAPAEGEDAEPAPLPPLHQAAVDAIEAGDYAGAIAAYKQALLEQPADADAKAGLAQVELMARLDKLSAAEAESLRDLAAKEPDNVQAQLTVADLDVSGGHIDDAFKRIITFIGRNFGPERETARVRLLELFEVVGTQDERVAKARQGLARVLF
;
A
#
# COMPACT_ATOMS: atom_id res chain seq x y z
N MET A 1 22.43 -9.18 -10.06
CA MET A 1 21.00 -9.37 -9.73
C MET A 1 20.38 -8.05 -9.25
N GLU A 2 20.95 -6.90 -9.65
CA GLU A 2 20.49 -5.55 -9.29
C GLU A 2 19.59 -4.91 -10.37
N GLU A 3 19.26 -5.66 -11.43
CA GLU A 3 18.57 -5.12 -12.60
C GLU A 3 17.04 -5.29 -12.55
N LEU A 4 16.53 -6.12 -11.64
CA LEU A 4 15.08 -6.37 -11.49
C LEU A 4 14.36 -5.28 -10.67
N LEU A 5 15.08 -4.52 -9.84
CA LEU A 5 14.51 -3.40 -9.07
C LEU A 5 14.29 -2.13 -9.92
N LYS A 6 14.92 -2.03 -11.10
CA LYS A 6 14.70 -0.89 -12.03
C LYS A 6 13.43 -1.00 -12.87
N VAL A 7 12.83 -2.20 -12.98
CA VAL A 7 11.69 -2.41 -13.90
C VAL A 7 10.35 -2.00 -13.29
N ALA A 8 10.25 -1.84 -11.96
CA ALA A 8 9.04 -1.31 -11.31
C ALA A 8 8.81 0.20 -11.59
N ALA A 9 9.84 0.94 -11.99
CA ALA A 9 9.76 2.36 -12.32
C ALA A 9 9.04 2.65 -13.65
N ALA A 10 8.84 1.63 -14.51
CA ALA A 10 8.28 1.84 -15.86
C ALA A 10 6.74 1.95 -15.91
N ASN A 11 6.03 1.69 -14.81
CA ASN A 11 4.56 1.72 -14.77
C ASN A 11 3.94 2.73 -13.78
N GLY A 12 4.66 3.80 -13.42
CA GLY A 12 4.06 4.92 -12.67
C GLY A 12 3.69 4.61 -11.21
N VAL A 13 4.22 3.52 -10.66
CA VAL A 13 4.33 3.31 -9.21
C VAL A 13 5.63 3.99 -8.78
N THR A 14 5.54 5.26 -8.41
CA THR A 14 6.62 5.95 -7.68
C THR A 14 6.67 5.37 -6.27
N GLY A 15 7.17 4.15 -6.15
CA GLY A 15 7.66 3.62 -4.88
C GLY A 15 8.89 4.43 -4.53
N SER A 16 8.72 5.41 -3.64
CA SER A 16 9.80 6.21 -3.06
C SER A 16 10.82 5.30 -2.40
N ILE A 17 11.86 4.92 -3.15
CA ILE A 17 13.18 4.62 -2.60
C ILE A 17 13.97 5.91 -2.79
N GLY A 18 14.02 6.70 -1.73
CA GLY A 18 14.91 7.85 -1.50
C GLY A 18 15.31 8.68 -2.72
N ASP A 19 14.54 9.72 -3.05
CA ASP A 19 15.06 10.83 -3.85
C ASP A 19 15.49 11.95 -2.90
N ALA A 20 16.69 11.80 -2.33
CA ALA A 20 17.43 12.91 -1.76
C ALA A 20 18.24 13.55 -2.91
N PRO A 21 18.30 14.89 -3.01
CA PRO A 21 19.04 15.52 -4.10
C PRO A 21 20.52 15.20 -3.96
N ALA A 22 21.08 14.62 -5.02
CA ALA A 22 22.49 14.28 -5.13
C ALA A 22 23.34 15.54 -5.25
N GLU A 23 23.86 16.01 -4.12
CA GLU A 23 25.04 16.88 -4.04
C GLU A 23 25.99 16.32 -2.98
N GLY A 24 26.98 15.53 -3.39
CA GLY A 24 28.05 15.04 -2.51
C GLY A 24 28.65 13.71 -2.96
N GLU A 25 29.96 13.71 -3.18
CA GLU A 25 30.83 12.61 -3.64
C GLU A 25 30.80 11.36 -2.71
N ASP A 26 30.84 10.17 -3.31
CA ASP A 26 31.24 8.86 -2.73
C ASP A 26 31.03 8.66 -1.21
N ALA A 27 29.79 8.68 -0.75
CA ALA A 27 29.41 8.10 0.53
C ALA A 27 28.63 6.81 0.28
N GLU A 28 29.11 5.68 0.79
CA GLU A 28 28.29 4.47 0.90
C GLU A 28 26.97 4.84 1.61
N PRO A 29 25.81 4.39 1.10
CA PRO A 29 24.54 4.67 1.74
C PRO A 29 24.61 4.18 3.20
N ALA A 30 24.18 5.02 4.13
CA ALA A 30 24.16 4.64 5.54
C ALA A 30 23.35 3.34 5.70
N PRO A 31 23.81 2.41 6.56
CA PRO A 31 23.10 1.15 6.76
C PRO A 31 21.69 1.43 7.28
N LEU A 32 20.72 0.63 6.83
CA LEU A 32 19.35 0.72 7.31
C LEU A 32 19.28 0.50 8.84
N PRO A 33 18.31 1.10 9.53
CA PRO A 33 18.01 0.73 10.91
C PRO A 33 17.79 -0.80 11.01
N PRO A 34 18.19 -1.46 12.12
CA PRO A 34 18.17 -2.92 12.20
C PRO A 34 16.82 -3.58 11.92
N LEU A 35 15.72 -2.96 12.34
CA LEU A 35 14.37 -3.48 12.10
C LEU A 35 13.92 -3.32 10.65
N HIS A 36 14.34 -2.24 9.96
CA HIS A 36 14.11 -2.07 8.53
C HIS A 36 14.92 -3.09 7.73
N GLN A 37 16.18 -3.31 8.10
CA GLN A 37 17.00 -4.35 7.47
C GLN A 37 16.37 -5.74 7.66
N ALA A 38 15.94 -6.08 8.87
CA ALA A 38 15.25 -7.35 9.13
C ALA A 38 13.97 -7.50 8.31
N ALA A 39 13.23 -6.40 8.08
CA ALA A 39 12.05 -6.43 7.23
C ALA A 39 12.40 -6.64 5.75
N VAL A 40 13.47 -5.99 5.24
CA VAL A 40 13.98 -6.21 3.87
C VAL A 40 14.40 -7.66 3.70
N ASP A 41 15.22 -8.20 4.59
CA ASP A 41 15.69 -9.60 4.55
C ASP A 41 14.51 -10.59 4.55
N ALA A 42 13.48 -10.31 5.36
CA ALA A 42 12.27 -11.13 5.41
C ALA A 42 11.45 -11.04 4.11
N ILE A 43 11.34 -9.86 3.48
CA ILE A 43 10.70 -9.70 2.16
C ILE A 43 11.46 -10.49 1.10
N GLU A 44 12.79 -10.43 1.08
CA GLU A 44 13.63 -11.19 0.15
C GLU A 44 13.48 -12.71 0.32
N ALA A 45 13.25 -13.17 1.54
CA ALA A 45 12.94 -14.56 1.85
C ALA A 45 11.48 -14.97 1.56
N GLY A 46 10.63 -14.04 1.14
CA GLY A 46 9.18 -14.27 0.99
C GLY A 46 8.41 -14.39 2.32
N ASP A 47 9.05 -14.08 3.45
CA ASP A 47 8.44 -14.06 4.78
C ASP A 47 7.78 -12.70 5.05
N TYR A 48 6.65 -12.45 4.39
CA TYR A 48 5.90 -11.22 4.62
C TYR A 48 5.39 -11.10 6.06
N ALA A 49 5.18 -12.21 6.77
CA ALA A 49 4.77 -12.17 8.17
C ALA A 49 5.90 -11.66 9.08
N GLY A 50 7.13 -12.12 8.86
CA GLY A 50 8.33 -11.64 9.55
C GLY A 50 8.59 -10.16 9.27
N ALA A 51 8.45 -9.73 8.01
CA ALA A 51 8.61 -8.32 7.64
C ALA A 51 7.55 -7.40 8.28
N ILE A 52 6.27 -7.84 8.31
CA ILE A 52 5.21 -7.13 9.03
C ILE A 52 5.56 -6.99 10.52
N ALA A 53 6.06 -8.05 11.15
CA ALA A 53 6.42 -8.02 12.56
C ALA A 53 7.58 -7.05 12.82
N ALA A 54 8.60 -7.04 11.96
CA ALA A 54 9.74 -6.13 12.05
C ALA A 54 9.33 -4.66 11.92
N TYR A 55 8.53 -4.29 10.91
CA TYR A 55 8.06 -2.92 10.78
C TYR A 55 7.12 -2.50 11.92
N LYS A 56 6.26 -3.40 12.42
CA LYS A 56 5.43 -3.13 13.59
C LYS A 56 6.29 -2.87 14.83
N GLN A 57 7.35 -3.64 15.03
CA GLN A 57 8.30 -3.39 16.11
C GLN A 57 9.01 -2.04 15.94
N ALA A 58 9.43 -1.68 14.72
CA ALA A 58 10.04 -0.38 14.44
C ALA A 58 9.10 0.77 14.82
N LEU A 59 7.81 0.64 14.53
CA LEU A 59 6.80 1.64 14.87
C LEU A 59 6.43 1.68 16.35
N LEU A 60 6.66 0.59 17.10
CA LEU A 60 6.56 0.63 18.56
C LEU A 60 7.71 1.43 19.18
N GLU A 61 8.91 1.34 18.59
CA GLU A 61 10.11 2.08 19.04
C GLU A 61 10.08 3.54 18.59
N GLN A 62 9.66 3.79 17.35
CA GLN A 62 9.56 5.11 16.75
C GLN A 62 8.21 5.29 16.02
N PRO A 63 7.13 5.67 16.72
CA PRO A 63 5.80 5.84 16.12
C PRO A 63 5.70 6.90 15.01
N ALA A 64 6.68 7.79 14.92
CA ALA A 64 6.77 8.84 13.91
C ALA A 64 7.59 8.44 12.67
N ASP A 65 8.16 7.23 12.64
CA ASP A 65 8.95 6.74 11.51
C ASP A 65 8.07 6.61 10.26
N ALA A 66 8.33 7.45 9.27
CA ALA A 66 7.58 7.47 8.01
C ALA A 66 7.96 6.28 7.12
N ASP A 67 9.23 5.88 7.12
CA ASP A 67 9.73 4.79 6.28
C ASP A 67 9.19 3.45 6.78
N ALA A 68 9.13 3.24 8.10
CA ALA A 68 8.52 2.04 8.67
C ALA A 68 7.00 1.97 8.44
N LYS A 69 6.28 3.11 8.40
CA LYS A 69 4.85 3.14 8.04
C LYS A 69 4.63 2.77 6.58
N ALA A 70 5.38 3.38 5.68
CA ALA A 70 5.32 3.07 4.26
C ALA A 70 5.71 1.61 4.00
N GLY A 71 6.80 1.15 4.61
CA GLY A 71 7.26 -0.24 4.55
C GLY A 71 6.21 -1.24 5.05
N LEU A 72 5.58 -0.96 6.20
CA LEU A 72 4.49 -1.78 6.72
C LEU A 72 3.32 -1.87 5.75
N ALA A 73 2.84 -0.74 5.24
CA ALA A 73 1.71 -0.71 4.32
C ALA A 73 2.01 -1.46 3.01
N GLN A 74 3.23 -1.32 2.49
CA GLN A 74 3.70 -2.03 1.31
C GLN A 74 3.71 -3.55 1.53
N VAL A 75 4.30 -4.03 2.63
CA VAL A 75 4.38 -5.48 2.88
C VAL A 75 3.00 -6.07 3.23
N GLU A 76 2.13 -5.33 3.90
CA GLU A 76 0.77 -5.78 4.14
C GLU A 76 -0.02 -5.91 2.83
N LEU A 77 0.21 -5.03 1.83
CA LEU A 77 -0.37 -5.17 0.49
C LEU A 77 0.17 -6.43 -0.21
N MET A 78 1.49 -6.62 -0.21
CA MET A 78 2.13 -7.81 -0.80
C MET A 78 1.57 -9.10 -0.18
N ALA A 79 1.48 -9.17 1.15
CA ALA A 79 0.96 -10.33 1.86
C ALA A 79 -0.50 -10.68 1.54
N ARG A 80 -1.32 -9.70 1.14
CA ARG A 80 -2.71 -9.93 0.71
C ARG A 80 -2.77 -10.47 -0.70
N LEU A 81 -1.96 -9.92 -1.60
CA LEU A 81 -1.94 -10.30 -3.01
C LEU A 81 -1.22 -11.63 -3.25
N ASP A 82 -0.22 -11.97 -2.44
CA ASP A 82 0.51 -13.25 -2.52
C ASP A 82 -0.40 -14.47 -2.36
N LYS A 83 -1.47 -14.31 -1.56
CA LYS A 83 -2.46 -15.36 -1.30
C LYS A 83 -3.46 -15.55 -2.44
N LEU A 84 -3.41 -14.70 -3.47
CA LEU A 84 -4.44 -14.61 -4.49
C LEU A 84 -3.95 -15.21 -5.81
N SER A 85 -4.61 -16.28 -6.27
CA SER A 85 -4.41 -16.78 -7.61
C SER A 85 -5.04 -15.85 -8.66
N ALA A 86 -4.57 -15.95 -9.91
CA ALA A 86 -5.14 -15.18 -11.02
C ALA A 86 -6.65 -15.43 -11.21
N ALA A 87 -7.10 -16.68 -11.04
CA ALA A 87 -8.51 -17.04 -11.17
C ALA A 87 -9.38 -16.44 -10.05
N GLU A 88 -8.85 -16.39 -8.82
CA GLU A 88 -9.53 -15.71 -7.71
C GLU A 88 -9.57 -14.20 -7.92
N ALA A 89 -8.50 -13.60 -8.44
CA ALA A 89 -8.46 -12.18 -8.79
C ALA A 89 -9.54 -11.81 -9.82
N GLU A 90 -9.72 -12.60 -10.88
CA GLU A 90 -10.81 -12.39 -11.83
C GLU A 90 -12.19 -12.57 -11.19
N SER A 91 -12.36 -13.64 -10.40
CA SER A 91 -13.62 -13.90 -9.70
C SER A 91 -14.02 -12.76 -8.76
N LEU A 92 -13.04 -12.15 -8.07
CA LEU A 92 -13.28 -11.00 -7.19
C LEU A 92 -13.60 -9.71 -7.95
N ARG A 93 -13.01 -9.49 -9.13
CA ARG A 93 -13.42 -8.37 -10.00
C ARG A 93 -14.88 -8.49 -10.42
N ASP A 94 -15.29 -9.67 -10.84
CA ASP A 94 -16.67 -9.99 -11.18
C ASP A 94 -17.61 -9.82 -9.98
N LEU A 95 -17.20 -10.31 -8.81
CA LEU A 95 -17.97 -10.19 -7.58
C LEU A 95 -18.13 -8.73 -7.17
N ALA A 96 -17.06 -7.93 -7.20
CA ALA A 96 -17.11 -6.50 -6.89
C ALA A 96 -18.01 -5.71 -7.85
N ALA A 97 -18.16 -6.16 -9.10
CA ALA A 97 -19.08 -5.55 -10.05
C ALA A 97 -20.56 -5.90 -9.76
N LYS A 98 -20.82 -7.14 -9.32
CA LYS A 98 -22.17 -7.64 -9.03
C LYS A 98 -22.66 -7.26 -7.64
N GLU A 99 -21.75 -7.18 -6.67
CA GLU A 99 -22.00 -6.92 -5.26
C GLU A 99 -21.25 -5.66 -4.80
N PRO A 100 -21.79 -4.46 -5.07
CA PRO A 100 -21.13 -3.20 -4.73
C PRO A 100 -20.90 -3.00 -3.23
N ASP A 101 -21.68 -3.67 -2.38
CA ASP A 101 -21.60 -3.57 -0.91
C ASP A 101 -20.80 -4.74 -0.28
N ASN A 102 -20.18 -5.61 -1.09
CA ASN A 102 -19.27 -6.65 -0.60
C ASN A 102 -17.89 -6.04 -0.31
N VAL A 103 -17.64 -5.70 0.96
CA VAL A 103 -16.40 -5.03 1.38
C VAL A 103 -15.14 -5.79 0.96
N GLN A 104 -15.11 -7.11 1.12
CA GLN A 104 -13.92 -7.90 0.79
C GLN A 104 -13.61 -7.84 -0.71
N ALA A 105 -14.63 -7.98 -1.56
CA ALA A 105 -14.45 -7.85 -3.00
C ALA A 105 -13.97 -6.45 -3.39
N GLN A 106 -14.55 -5.39 -2.80
CA GLN A 106 -14.13 -4.02 -3.10
C GLN A 106 -12.69 -3.74 -2.68
N LEU A 107 -12.29 -4.18 -1.48
CA LEU A 107 -10.94 -3.93 -0.98
C LEU A 107 -9.88 -4.73 -1.74
N THR A 108 -10.14 -6.00 -2.06
CA THR A 108 -9.16 -6.80 -2.82
C THR A 108 -9.01 -6.27 -4.25
N VAL A 109 -10.08 -5.81 -4.89
CA VAL A 109 -9.96 -5.18 -6.22
C VAL A 109 -9.21 -3.86 -6.13
N ALA A 110 -9.41 -3.05 -5.08
CA ALA A 110 -8.60 -1.84 -4.88
C ALA A 110 -7.11 -2.16 -4.65
N ASP A 111 -6.79 -3.22 -3.90
CA ASP A 111 -5.41 -3.69 -3.72
C ASP A 111 -4.78 -4.11 -5.07
N LEU A 112 -5.53 -4.86 -5.89
CA LEU A 112 -5.13 -5.23 -7.25
C LEU A 112 -4.93 -4.00 -8.14
N ASP A 113 -5.85 -3.04 -8.09
CA ASP A 113 -5.81 -1.80 -8.86
C ASP A 113 -4.55 -0.98 -8.51
N VAL A 114 -4.23 -0.80 -7.22
CA VAL A 114 -2.98 -0.13 -6.79
C VAL A 114 -1.75 -0.89 -7.28
N SER A 115 -1.70 -2.22 -7.12
CA SER A 115 -0.56 -3.02 -7.58
C SER A 115 -0.34 -2.94 -9.11
N GLY A 116 -1.42 -2.72 -9.87
CA GLY A 116 -1.39 -2.53 -11.32
C GLY A 116 -1.24 -1.07 -11.77
N GLY A 117 -1.09 -0.12 -10.85
CA GLY A 117 -0.94 1.31 -11.14
C GLY A 117 -2.24 2.08 -11.37
N HIS A 118 -3.41 1.44 -11.26
CA HIS A 118 -4.75 2.07 -11.39
C HIS A 118 -5.18 2.77 -10.09
N ILE A 119 -4.34 3.69 -9.60
CA ILE A 119 -4.46 4.31 -8.27
C ILE A 119 -5.78 5.10 -8.11
N ASP A 120 -6.16 5.92 -9.10
CA ASP A 120 -7.42 6.69 -9.05
C ASP A 120 -8.66 5.78 -8.95
N ASP A 121 -8.65 4.65 -9.66
CA ASP A 121 -9.77 3.69 -9.65
C ASP A 121 -9.88 2.99 -8.29
N ALA A 122 -8.75 2.58 -7.71
CA ALA A 122 -8.70 2.00 -6.37
C ALA A 122 -9.27 2.94 -5.31
N PHE A 123 -8.81 4.19 -5.29
CA PHE A 123 -9.28 5.19 -4.32
C PHE A 123 -10.74 5.52 -4.52
N LYS A 124 -11.17 5.72 -5.77
CA LYS A 124 -12.58 6.01 -6.08
C LYS A 124 -13.49 4.87 -5.65
N ARG A 125 -13.07 3.61 -5.84
CA ARG A 125 -13.81 2.42 -5.41
C ARG A 125 -14.07 2.43 -3.91
N ILE A 126 -13.01 2.60 -3.11
CA ILE A 126 -13.13 2.58 -1.65
C ILE A 126 -13.93 3.79 -1.13
N ILE A 127 -13.70 4.99 -1.67
CA ILE A 127 -14.46 6.20 -1.27
C ILE A 127 -15.96 6.04 -1.60
N THR A 128 -16.28 5.47 -2.76
CA THR A 128 -17.67 5.19 -3.16
C THR A 128 -18.32 4.18 -2.20
N PHE A 129 -17.60 3.12 -1.83
CA PHE A 129 -18.07 2.15 -0.84
C PHE A 129 -18.36 2.83 0.51
N ILE A 130 -17.44 3.65 1.01
CA ILE A 130 -17.57 4.38 2.29
C ILE A 130 -18.76 5.35 2.30
N GLY A 131 -19.06 6.00 1.16
CA GLY A 131 -20.20 6.91 1.06
C GLY A 131 -21.57 6.22 0.98
N ARG A 132 -21.60 4.94 0.63
CA ARG A 132 -22.84 4.15 0.51
C ARG A 132 -23.14 3.30 1.75
N ASN A 133 -22.12 2.98 2.54
CA ASN A 133 -22.21 2.03 3.65
C ASN A 133 -22.01 2.73 5.00
N PHE A 134 -22.79 2.33 6.01
CA PHE A 134 -22.81 2.97 7.34
C PHE A 134 -22.57 1.98 8.50
N GLY A 135 -22.17 0.75 8.18
CA GLY A 135 -21.85 -0.32 9.14
C GLY A 135 -20.36 -0.41 9.49
N PRO A 136 -19.96 -1.42 10.29
CA PRO A 136 -18.56 -1.65 10.67
C PRO A 136 -17.62 -1.80 9.46
N GLU A 137 -18.14 -2.25 8.32
CA GLU A 137 -17.40 -2.38 7.06
C GLU A 137 -16.86 -1.03 6.54
N ARG A 138 -17.54 0.07 6.88
CA ARG A 138 -17.12 1.44 6.52
C ARG A 138 -15.77 1.77 7.15
N GLU A 139 -15.56 1.34 8.40
CA GLU A 139 -14.31 1.56 9.12
C GLU A 139 -13.18 0.70 8.54
N THR A 140 -13.46 -0.57 8.24
CA THR A 140 -12.51 -1.46 7.54
C THR A 140 -12.05 -0.85 6.22
N ALA A 141 -12.98 -0.31 5.44
CA ALA A 141 -12.68 0.36 4.17
C ALA A 141 -11.86 1.65 4.37
N ARG A 142 -12.18 2.45 5.41
CA ARG A 142 -11.43 3.66 5.74
C ARG A 142 -9.99 3.35 6.11
N VAL A 143 -9.76 2.33 6.94
CA VAL A 143 -8.41 1.88 7.33
C VAL A 143 -7.62 1.43 6.11
N ARG A 144 -8.19 0.57 5.25
CA ARG A 144 -7.53 0.15 4.00
C ARG A 144 -7.17 1.33 3.10
N LEU A 145 -8.05 2.32 2.96
CA LEU A 145 -7.76 3.51 2.16
C LEU A 145 -6.55 4.28 2.69
N LEU A 146 -6.41 4.40 4.01
CA LEU A 146 -5.26 5.07 4.62
C LEU A 146 -3.97 4.27 4.42
N GLU A 147 -4.01 2.95 4.54
CA GLU A 147 -2.86 2.09 4.21
C GLU A 147 -2.44 2.28 2.75
N LEU A 148 -3.38 2.33 1.81
CA LEU A 148 -3.07 2.56 0.40
C LEU A 148 -2.55 3.98 0.12
N PHE A 149 -2.85 4.97 0.97
CA PHE A 149 -2.19 6.28 0.90
C PHE A 149 -0.73 6.23 1.31
N GLU A 150 -0.37 5.39 2.29
CA GLU A 150 1.03 5.16 2.66
C GLU A 150 1.78 4.42 1.54
N VAL A 151 1.16 3.42 0.92
CA VAL A 151 1.71 2.69 -0.25
C VAL A 151 2.02 3.61 -1.42
N VAL A 152 1.07 4.48 -1.79
CA VAL A 152 1.24 5.41 -2.92
C VAL A 152 2.17 6.57 -2.58
N GLY A 153 2.31 6.90 -1.29
CA GLY A 153 3.03 8.06 -0.80
C GLY A 153 2.08 9.20 -0.45
N THR A 154 2.18 9.67 0.78
CA THR A 154 1.22 10.64 1.35
C THR A 154 1.21 12.01 0.68
N GLN A 155 2.24 12.32 -0.10
CA GLN A 155 2.39 13.57 -0.86
C GLN A 155 1.92 13.47 -2.32
N ASP A 156 1.49 12.30 -2.79
CA ASP A 156 0.98 12.12 -4.15
C ASP A 156 -0.31 12.94 -4.34
N GLU A 157 -0.44 13.63 -5.48
CA GLU A 157 -1.61 14.46 -5.79
C GLU A 157 -2.92 13.66 -5.78
N ARG A 158 -2.88 12.38 -6.19
CA ARG A 158 -4.03 11.46 -6.17
C ARG A 158 -4.45 11.14 -4.74
N VAL A 159 -3.50 11.03 -3.81
CA VAL A 159 -3.77 10.89 -2.37
C VAL A 159 -4.43 12.16 -1.82
N ALA A 160 -3.93 13.34 -2.16
CA ALA A 160 -4.53 14.60 -1.73
C ALA A 160 -5.99 14.73 -2.20
N LYS A 161 -6.27 14.42 -3.47
CA LYS A 161 -7.62 14.38 -4.05
C LYS A 161 -8.52 13.34 -3.37
N ALA A 162 -7.99 12.15 -3.10
CA ALA A 162 -8.72 11.09 -2.40
C ALA A 162 -9.08 11.46 -0.96
N ARG A 163 -8.18 12.13 -0.21
CA ARG A 163 -8.48 12.67 1.14
C ARG A 163 -9.65 13.65 1.11
N GLN A 164 -9.69 14.56 0.12
CA GLN A 164 -10.83 15.46 -0.05
C GLN A 164 -12.12 14.69 -0.39
N GLY A 165 -12.04 13.67 -1.24
CA GLY A 165 -13.18 12.80 -1.55
C GLY A 165 -13.71 12.06 -0.31
N LEU A 166 -12.81 11.50 0.49
CA LEU A 166 -13.13 10.84 1.75
C LEU A 166 -13.83 11.80 2.72
N ALA A 167 -13.31 13.03 2.89
CA ALA A 167 -13.94 14.02 3.76
C ALA A 167 -15.39 14.32 3.36
N ARG A 168 -15.66 14.47 2.06
CA ARG A 168 -17.02 14.75 1.52
C ARG A 168 -18.02 13.62 1.76
N VAL A 169 -17.57 12.37 1.92
CA VAL A 169 -18.47 11.24 2.19
C VAL A 169 -18.63 10.97 3.68
N LEU A 170 -17.76 11.53 4.53
CA LEU A 170 -17.81 11.36 5.99
C LEU A 170 -18.63 12.46 6.70
N PHE A 171 -18.70 13.66 6.13
CA PHE A 171 -19.30 14.86 6.72
C PHE A 171 -20.20 15.58 5.73
#